data_AF-A0A0C2JVV2-F1
#
_entry.id   AF-A0A0C2JVV2-F1
#
_cell.length_a   1.000
_cell.length_b   1.000
_cell.length_c   1.000
_cell.angle_alpha   90.00
_cell.angle_beta   90.00
_cell.angle_gamma   90.00
#
_symmetry.space_group_name_H-M   'P 1'
#
loop_
_entity.id
_entity.type
_entity.pdbx_description
1 polymer ?
#
loop_
_entity_poly.entity_id
_entity_poly.type
_entity_poly.pdbx_seq_one_letter_code
_entity_poly.pdbx_strand_id
1 'polypeptide(L)'
;MEKPTNVETEEPEVEEATSYDNRENNYYYIVEKGWDLERSEKFEEAANAYIKAAELAHSSLWDYSNVVPRYEEAAQCFLQIKDIRAITCSLDAVNVYVENGDIERGIEFSMKWGYKCLQELGSSAKPDVLYQKADQLRYKNVLNHSCVITQFDESKYGRNLNKVLDELMKLYAQTALVRMNNCHNITMIYAS
;
A
#
# COMPACT_ATOMS: atom_id res chain seq x y z
N MET A 1 -63.08 36.33 36.02
CA MET A 1 -62.15 35.40 36.67
C MET A 1 -62.44 34.04 36.09
N GLU A 2 -61.59 33.30 35.39
CA GLU A 2 -60.25 33.43 34.80
C GLU A 2 -60.25 32.37 33.68
N LYS A 3 -59.71 32.67 32.49
CA LYS A 3 -59.22 31.63 31.54
C LYS A 3 -57.90 31.09 32.12
N PRO A 4 -57.54 29.81 31.96
CA PRO A 4 -56.90 29.29 30.73
C PRO A 4 -57.24 27.79 30.49
N THR A 5 -56.76 27.03 29.50
CA THR A 5 -55.45 26.98 28.84
C THR A 5 -55.58 26.21 27.52
N ASN A 6 -55.12 26.78 26.41
CA ASN A 6 -54.84 26.05 25.18
C ASN A 6 -53.33 25.78 25.19
N VAL A 7 -52.91 24.52 25.17
CA VAL A 7 -51.52 24.12 24.95
C VAL A 7 -51.55 23.16 23.78
N GLU A 8 -51.53 23.73 22.57
CA GLU A 8 -51.14 23.01 21.37
C GLU A 8 -49.64 22.76 21.49
N THR A 9 -49.27 21.48 21.55
CA THR A 9 -47.88 21.05 21.62
C THR A 9 -47.46 20.77 20.19
N GLU A 10 -46.51 21.58 19.71
CA GLU A 10 -45.92 21.56 18.38
C GLU A 10 -45.33 20.18 18.06
N GLU A 11 -45.67 19.65 16.88
CA GLU A 11 -44.99 18.50 16.28
C GLU A 11 -43.56 18.92 15.91
N PRO A 12 -42.53 18.11 16.20
CA PRO A 12 -41.17 18.46 15.79
C PRO A 12 -41.01 18.27 14.28
N GLU A 13 -40.67 19.36 13.60
CA GLU A 13 -40.11 19.37 12.26
C GLU A 13 -38.88 18.47 12.22
N VAL A 14 -38.96 17.36 11.50
CA VAL A 14 -37.80 16.53 11.19
C VAL A 14 -37.08 17.22 10.03
N GLU A 15 -36.08 18.05 10.36
CA GLU A 15 -35.16 18.63 9.39
C GLU A 15 -34.38 17.51 8.67
N GLU A 16 -34.78 17.21 7.43
CA GLU A 16 -33.96 16.50 6.45
C GLU A 16 -32.76 17.39 6.06
N ALA A 17 -31.59 17.11 6.64
CA ALA A 17 -30.35 17.76 6.23
C ALA A 17 -29.18 16.77 6.20
N THR A 18 -29.03 16.00 5.13
CA THR A 18 -27.70 15.46 4.71
C THR A 18 -27.69 15.13 3.21
N SER A 19 -27.26 16.05 2.34
CA SER A 19 -27.00 15.65 0.93
C SER A 19 -25.85 16.39 0.21
N TYR A 20 -25.23 17.39 0.82
CA TYR A 20 -24.09 18.10 0.20
C TYR A 20 -22.70 17.77 0.78
N ASP A 21 -22.61 17.03 1.89
CA ASP A 21 -21.36 16.81 2.65
C ASP A 21 -20.70 15.42 2.43
N ASN A 22 -21.30 14.56 1.61
CA ASN A 22 -20.86 13.16 1.47
C ASN A 22 -19.84 12.91 0.34
N ARG A 23 -19.46 13.95 -0.43
CA ARG A 23 -18.50 13.76 -1.54
C ARG A 23 -17.05 13.72 -1.07
N GLU A 24 -16.70 14.53 -0.06
CA GLU A 24 -15.31 14.60 0.42
C GLU A 24 -14.85 13.33 1.15
N ASN A 25 -15.79 12.48 1.58
CA ASN A 25 -15.55 11.18 2.20
C ASN A 25 -15.98 10.03 1.27
N ASN A 26 -16.22 10.29 -0.01
CA ASN A 26 -16.48 9.24 -0.99
C ASN A 26 -15.14 8.77 -1.57
N TYR A 27 -14.77 7.52 -1.28
CA TYR A 27 -13.52 6.90 -1.75
C TYR A 27 -13.29 7.08 -3.25
N TYR A 28 -14.28 6.75 -4.10
CA TYR A 28 -14.14 6.80 -5.55
C TYR A 28 -13.92 8.23 -6.05
N TYR A 29 -14.62 9.20 -5.48
CA TYR A 29 -14.44 10.61 -5.82
C TYR A 29 -13.04 11.12 -5.45
N ILE A 30 -12.53 10.75 -4.27
CA ILE A 30 -11.17 11.15 -3.84
C ILE A 30 -10.11 10.54 -4.78
N VAL A 31 -10.28 9.28 -5.17
CA VAL A 31 -9.39 8.60 -6.12
C VAL A 31 -9.41 9.26 -7.48
N GLU A 32 -10.59 9.55 -8.03
CA GLU A 32 -10.73 10.23 -9.32
C GLU A 32 -10.07 11.61 -9.30
N LYS A 33 -10.26 12.36 -8.21
CA LYS A 33 -9.56 13.63 -7.99
C LYS A 33 -8.05 13.46 -7.95
N GLY A 34 -7.54 12.40 -7.32
CA GLY A 34 -6.12 12.06 -7.33
C GLY A 34 -5.58 11.88 -8.76
N TRP A 35 -6.29 11.10 -9.59
CA TRP A 35 -5.91 10.90 -10.99
C TRP A 35 -5.94 12.20 -11.81
N ASP A 36 -6.95 13.05 -11.61
CA ASP A 36 -7.03 14.36 -12.28
C ASP A 36 -5.85 15.28 -11.92
N LEU A 37 -5.49 15.31 -10.64
CA LEU A 37 -4.35 16.09 -10.14
C LEU A 37 -3.03 15.56 -10.69
N GLU A 38 -2.85 14.24 -10.71
CA GLU A 38 -1.66 13.60 -11.25
C GLU A 38 -1.51 13.86 -12.76
N ARG A 39 -2.60 13.73 -13.53
CA ARG A 39 -2.61 14.09 -14.97
C ARG A 39 -2.32 15.56 -15.23
N SER A 40 -2.57 16.41 -14.24
CA SER A 40 -2.27 17.84 -14.27
C SER A 40 -0.90 18.18 -13.66
N GLU A 41 -0.07 17.17 -13.38
CA GLU A 41 1.28 17.28 -12.78
C GLU A 41 1.30 17.93 -11.39
N LYS A 42 0.16 17.97 -10.70
CA LYS A 42 0.01 18.43 -9.32
C LYS A 42 0.29 17.29 -8.35
N PHE A 43 1.52 16.81 -8.36
CA PHE A 43 1.91 15.56 -7.71
C PHE A 43 1.73 15.59 -6.19
N GLU A 44 2.00 16.71 -5.52
CA GLU A 44 1.82 16.79 -4.07
C GLU A 44 0.35 16.68 -3.69
N GLU A 45 -0.53 17.42 -4.37
CA GLU A 45 -1.97 17.36 -4.11
C GLU A 45 -2.56 16.00 -4.50
N ALA A 46 -2.08 15.38 -5.58
CA ALA A 46 -2.45 14.03 -5.97
C ALA A 46 -2.08 13.01 -4.88
N ALA A 47 -0.84 13.08 -4.38
CA ALA A 47 -0.36 12.20 -3.32
C ALA A 47 -1.21 12.31 -2.05
N ASN A 48 -1.54 13.54 -1.64
CA ASN A 48 -2.40 13.78 -0.48
C ASN A 48 -3.82 13.23 -0.68
N ALA A 49 -4.37 13.31 -1.90
CA ALA A 49 -5.66 12.71 -2.22
C ALA A 49 -5.61 11.18 -2.11
N TYR A 50 -4.57 10.54 -2.64
CA TYR A 50 -4.40 9.09 -2.53
C TYR A 50 -4.20 8.62 -1.09
N ILE A 51 -3.42 9.35 -0.26
CA ILE A 51 -3.32 9.06 1.17
C ILE A 51 -4.69 9.09 1.83
N LYS A 52 -5.47 10.15 1.59
CA LYS A 52 -6.83 10.26 2.14
C LYS A 52 -7.71 9.08 1.72
N ALA A 53 -7.63 8.64 0.46
CA ALA A 53 -8.36 7.47 -0.02
C ALA A 53 -7.90 6.17 0.68
N ALA A 54 -6.59 6.01 0.88
CA ALA A 54 -6.01 4.86 1.58
C ALA A 54 -6.50 4.79 3.03
N GLU A 55 -6.41 5.90 3.77
CA GLU A 55 -6.86 6.02 5.15
C GLU A 55 -8.36 5.77 5.30
N LEU A 56 -9.17 6.27 4.37
CA LEU A 56 -10.61 6.04 4.34
C LEU A 56 -10.95 4.57 4.12
N ALA A 57 -10.30 3.92 3.14
CA ALA A 57 -10.50 2.50 2.88
C ALA A 57 -10.03 1.63 4.07
N HIS A 58 -8.88 1.99 4.66
CA HIS A 58 -8.32 1.27 5.81
C HIS A 58 -9.19 1.40 7.06
N SER A 59 -9.63 2.62 7.40
CA SER A 59 -10.53 2.85 8.54
C SER A 59 -11.92 2.22 8.35
N SER A 60 -12.35 2.07 7.10
CA SER A 60 -13.58 1.34 6.75
C SER A 60 -13.40 -0.19 6.73
N LEU A 61 -12.23 -0.71 7.10
CA LEU A 61 -11.87 -2.13 7.10
C LEU A 61 -12.05 -2.79 5.72
N TRP A 62 -11.79 -2.05 4.66
CA TRP A 62 -11.81 -2.61 3.32
C TRP A 62 -10.60 -3.51 3.09
N ASP A 63 -10.74 -4.40 2.10
CA ASP A 63 -9.64 -5.28 1.70
C ASP A 63 -8.40 -4.46 1.33
N TYR A 64 -7.21 -4.94 1.74
CA TYR A 64 -5.95 -4.23 1.50
C TYR A 64 -5.65 -4.01 0.01
N SER A 65 -6.28 -4.75 -0.90
CA SER A 65 -6.25 -4.49 -2.34
C SER A 65 -6.83 -3.13 -2.73
N ASN A 66 -7.61 -2.48 -1.87
CA ASN A 66 -8.08 -1.11 -2.06
C ASN A 66 -7.21 -0.08 -1.33
N VAL A 67 -6.45 -0.50 -0.31
CA VAL A 67 -5.65 0.41 0.52
C VAL A 67 -4.24 0.57 -0.05
N VAL A 68 -3.55 -0.56 -0.26
CA VAL A 68 -2.14 -0.58 -0.69
C VAL A 68 -1.91 0.18 -1.99
N PRO A 69 -2.71 0.02 -3.06
CA PRO A 69 -2.46 0.74 -4.30
C PRO A 69 -2.51 2.25 -4.14
N ARG A 70 -3.32 2.76 -3.20
CA ARG A 70 -3.44 4.20 -2.96
C ARG A 70 -2.18 4.75 -2.27
N TYR A 71 -1.65 4.04 -1.27
CA TYR A 71 -0.35 4.38 -0.70
C TYR A 71 0.78 4.27 -1.73
N GLU A 72 0.71 3.29 -2.63
CA GLU A 72 1.69 3.13 -3.69
C GLU A 72 1.66 4.30 -4.69
N GLU A 73 0.48 4.71 -5.16
CA GLU A 73 0.33 5.89 -6.03
C GLU A 73 0.80 7.17 -5.33
N ALA A 74 0.47 7.36 -4.05
CA ALA A 74 0.99 8.49 -3.27
C ALA A 74 2.52 8.50 -3.22
N ALA A 75 3.13 7.34 -2.96
CA ALA A 75 4.58 7.19 -2.96
C ALA A 75 5.19 7.51 -4.33
N GLN A 76 4.53 7.12 -5.43
CA GLN A 76 4.96 7.44 -6.79
C GLN A 76 4.93 8.95 -7.06
N CYS A 77 3.84 9.63 -6.70
CA CYS A 77 3.72 11.07 -6.85
C CYS A 77 4.80 11.81 -6.04
N PHE A 78 5.05 11.45 -4.78
CA PHE A 78 6.13 12.04 -4.00
C PHE A 78 7.51 11.80 -4.61
N LEU A 79 7.72 10.64 -5.23
CA LEU A 79 8.98 10.33 -5.90
C LEU A 79 9.24 11.22 -7.13
N GLN A 80 8.18 11.59 -7.87
CA GLN A 80 8.30 12.53 -9.01
C GLN A 80 8.86 13.89 -8.58
N ILE A 81 8.46 14.36 -7.39
CA ILE A 81 8.93 15.63 -6.82
C ILE A 81 10.11 15.46 -5.84
N LYS A 82 10.73 14.28 -5.83
CA LYS A 82 11.91 13.95 -5.00
C LYS A 82 11.69 14.16 -3.49
N ASP A 83 10.48 13.88 -3.02
CA ASP A 83 10.10 14.04 -1.62
C ASP A 83 10.27 12.73 -0.83
N ILE A 84 10.84 12.84 0.38
CA ILE A 84 11.10 11.71 1.28
C ILE A 84 9.81 11.06 1.79
N ARG A 85 8.66 11.74 1.73
CA ARG A 85 7.34 11.17 2.07
C ARG A 85 7.00 9.92 1.26
N ALA A 86 7.62 9.73 0.09
CA ALA A 86 7.53 8.48 -0.66
C ALA A 86 7.92 7.24 0.19
N ILE A 87 8.93 7.38 1.06
CA ILE A 87 9.36 6.31 1.98
C ILE A 87 8.30 6.05 3.04
N THR A 88 7.69 7.10 3.59
CA THR A 88 6.61 6.98 4.58
C THR A 88 5.41 6.24 3.99
N CYS A 89 4.90 6.69 2.83
CA CYS A 89 3.78 6.01 2.16
C CYS A 89 4.10 4.54 1.84
N SER A 90 5.36 4.26 1.46
CA SER A 90 5.81 2.89 1.23
C SER A 90 5.79 2.04 2.51
N LEU A 91 6.20 2.60 3.65
CA LEU A 91 6.13 1.92 4.95
C LEU A 91 4.69 1.69 5.39
N ASP A 92 3.78 2.64 5.13
CA ASP A 92 2.36 2.49 5.44
C ASP A 92 1.74 1.34 4.64
N ALA A 93 2.02 1.26 3.34
CA ALA A 93 1.64 0.11 2.51
C ALA A 93 2.18 -1.23 3.07
N VAL A 94 3.44 -1.25 3.52
CA VAL A 94 4.04 -2.44 4.15
C VAL A 94 3.31 -2.82 5.44
N ASN A 95 2.96 -1.85 6.28
CA ASN A 95 2.24 -2.12 7.52
C ASN A 95 0.86 -2.73 7.23
N VAL A 96 0.14 -2.22 6.22
CA VAL A 96 -1.14 -2.80 5.80
C VAL A 96 -0.98 -4.27 5.38
N TYR A 97 0.05 -4.62 4.60
CA TYR A 97 0.33 -6.03 4.28
C TYR A 97 0.56 -6.88 5.53
N VAL A 98 1.35 -6.36 6.47
CA VAL A 98 1.70 -7.07 7.71
C VAL A 98 0.49 -7.30 8.60
N GLU A 99 -0.36 -6.30 8.76
CA GLU A 99 -1.61 -6.37 9.54
C GLU A 99 -2.60 -7.38 8.95
N ASN A 100 -2.58 -7.57 7.63
CA ASN A 100 -3.39 -8.55 6.93
C ASN A 100 -2.73 -9.94 6.83
N GLY A 101 -1.57 -10.14 7.50
CA GLY A 101 -0.85 -11.42 7.53
C GLY A 101 -0.08 -11.76 6.25
N ASP A 102 -0.03 -10.88 5.26
CA ASP A 102 0.69 -11.09 4.00
C ASP A 102 2.14 -10.61 4.10
N ILE A 103 2.88 -11.27 4.99
CA ILE A 103 4.25 -10.89 5.38
C ILE A 103 5.22 -10.93 4.19
N GLU A 104 5.11 -11.95 3.33
CA GLU A 104 6.00 -12.10 2.17
C GLU A 104 5.83 -10.92 1.19
N ARG A 105 4.60 -10.49 0.90
CA ARG A 105 4.38 -9.30 0.05
C ARG A 105 4.85 -8.03 0.73
N GLY A 106 4.66 -7.88 2.04
CA GLY A 106 5.22 -6.75 2.80
C GLY A 106 6.76 -6.67 2.70
N ILE A 107 7.45 -7.81 2.78
CA ILE A 107 8.91 -7.91 2.58
C ILE A 107 9.28 -7.54 1.14
N GLU A 108 8.63 -8.13 0.14
CA GLU A 108 8.90 -7.87 -1.26
C GLU A 108 8.72 -6.38 -1.60
N PHE A 109 7.61 -5.80 -1.14
CA PHE A 109 7.29 -4.38 -1.32
C PHE A 109 8.35 -3.48 -0.67
N SER A 110 8.74 -3.78 0.57
CA SER A 110 9.81 -3.07 1.28
C SER A 110 11.12 -3.06 0.48
N MET A 111 11.53 -4.22 -0.05
CA MET A 111 12.78 -4.32 -0.82
C MET A 111 12.70 -3.55 -2.15
N LYS A 112 11.58 -3.66 -2.87
CA LYS A 112 11.37 -2.96 -4.15
C LYS A 112 11.38 -1.45 -3.95
N TRP A 113 10.63 -0.94 -2.98
CA TRP A 113 10.55 0.50 -2.72
C TRP A 113 11.81 1.06 -2.08
N GLY A 114 12.50 0.30 -1.23
CA GLY A 114 13.82 0.70 -0.73
C GLY A 114 14.80 0.94 -1.89
N TYR A 115 14.82 0.04 -2.87
CA TYR A 115 15.65 0.19 -4.07
C TYR A 115 15.23 1.39 -4.93
N LYS A 116 13.93 1.51 -5.21
CA LYS A 116 13.40 2.62 -6.01
C LYS A 116 13.70 3.98 -5.37
N CYS A 117 13.48 4.13 -4.06
CA CYS A 117 13.79 5.35 -3.32
C CYS A 117 15.30 5.62 -3.28
N LEU A 118 16.15 4.60 -3.15
CA LEU A 118 17.61 4.77 -3.22
C LEU A 118 18.05 5.32 -4.58
N GLN A 119 17.50 4.80 -5.68
CA GLN A 119 17.82 5.28 -7.03
C GLN A 119 17.38 6.74 -7.23
N GLU A 120 16.16 7.06 -6.80
CA GLU A 120 15.55 8.35 -7.14
C GLU A 120 15.88 9.47 -6.16
N LEU A 121 16.03 9.18 -4.86
CA LEU A 121 16.26 10.16 -3.79
C LEU A 121 17.70 10.14 -3.24
N GLY A 122 18.46 9.08 -3.53
CA GLY A 122 19.80 8.88 -3.00
C GLY A 122 19.84 8.46 -1.53
N SER A 123 21.05 8.17 -1.03
CA SER A 123 21.27 7.66 0.33
C SER A 123 20.90 8.66 1.44
N SER A 124 20.89 9.96 1.15
CA SER A 124 20.53 11.01 2.12
C SER A 124 19.08 10.89 2.61
N ALA A 125 18.19 10.33 1.79
CA ALA A 125 16.79 10.11 2.16
C ALA A 125 16.57 8.92 3.11
N LYS A 126 17.63 8.16 3.44
CA LYS A 126 17.59 6.98 4.31
C LYS A 126 16.59 5.89 3.87
N PRO A 127 16.59 5.46 2.59
CA PRO A 127 15.75 4.35 2.13
C PRO A 127 16.03 3.03 2.87
N ASP A 128 17.16 2.92 3.55
CA ASP A 128 17.56 1.75 4.37
C ASP A 128 16.52 1.35 5.42
N VAL A 129 15.66 2.27 5.85
CA VAL A 129 14.55 1.95 6.77
C VAL A 129 13.62 0.88 6.19
N LEU A 130 13.41 0.85 4.87
CA LEU A 130 12.61 -0.17 4.20
C LEU A 130 13.32 -1.52 4.19
N TYR A 131 14.64 -1.54 3.94
CA TYR A 131 15.43 -2.78 4.02
C TYR A 131 15.46 -3.34 5.44
N GLN A 132 15.66 -2.48 6.44
CA GLN A 132 15.61 -2.86 7.85
C GLN A 132 14.24 -3.41 8.24
N LYS A 133 13.15 -2.81 7.75
CA LYS A 133 11.79 -3.33 7.96
C LYS A 133 11.64 -4.73 7.34
N ALA A 134 12.13 -4.95 6.12
CA ALA A 134 12.10 -6.26 5.47
C ALA A 134 12.86 -7.33 6.28
N ASP A 135 14.06 -7.01 6.77
CA ASP A 135 14.86 -7.93 7.57
C ASP A 135 14.25 -8.20 8.95
N GLN A 136 13.65 -7.20 9.58
CA GLN A 136 12.87 -7.39 10.81
C GLN A 136 11.68 -8.33 10.59
N LEU A 137 10.95 -8.19 9.48
CA LEU A 137 9.83 -9.06 9.14
C LEU A 137 10.29 -10.50 8.89
N ARG A 138 11.41 -10.70 8.18
CA ARG A 138 12.01 -12.01 7.99
C ARG A 138 12.39 -12.67 9.31
N TYR A 139 13.11 -11.93 10.16
CA TYR A 139 13.55 -12.42 11.46
C TYR A 139 12.37 -12.83 12.34
N LYS A 140 11.36 -11.96 12.47
CA LYS A 140 10.18 -12.22 13.32
C LYS A 140 9.36 -13.41 12.85
N ASN A 141 9.32 -13.68 11.55
CA ASN A 141 8.51 -14.75 10.97
C ASN A 141 9.32 -15.98 10.57
N VAL A 142 10.59 -16.06 10.97
CA VAL A 142 11.51 -17.19 10.68
C VAL A 142 11.55 -17.50 9.17
N LEU A 143 11.49 -16.45 8.34
CA LEU A 143 11.54 -16.60 6.89
C LEU A 143 12.99 -16.62 6.45
N ASN A 144 13.35 -17.66 5.69
CA ASN A 144 14.67 -17.72 5.09
C ASN A 144 14.84 -16.58 4.09
N HIS A 145 16.01 -15.96 4.09
CA HIS A 145 16.35 -14.94 3.11
C HIS A 145 16.48 -15.57 1.72
N SER A 146 15.52 -15.30 0.84
CA SER A 146 15.66 -15.51 -0.60
C SER A 146 15.55 -14.15 -1.31
N CYS A 147 16.68 -13.53 -1.62
CA CYS A 147 16.69 -12.35 -2.48
C CYS A 147 16.44 -12.80 -3.93
N VAL A 148 15.17 -12.69 -4.36
CA VAL A 148 14.72 -12.92 -5.75
C VAL A 148 14.81 -11.63 -6.58
N ILE A 149 15.47 -10.57 -6.09
CA ILE A 149 15.72 -9.38 -6.91
C ILE A 149 16.88 -9.68 -7.85
N THR A 150 16.59 -10.36 -8.95
CA THR A 150 17.46 -10.37 -10.12
C THR A 150 17.13 -9.14 -10.94
N GLN A 151 18.08 -8.21 -11.09
CA GLN A 151 17.94 -7.17 -12.12
C GLN A 151 17.78 -7.89 -13.47
N PHE A 152 16.66 -7.65 -14.15
CA PHE A 152 16.46 -8.13 -15.50
C PHE A 152 17.29 -7.26 -16.44
N ASP A 153 18.45 -7.78 -16.84
CA ASP A 153 19.29 -7.15 -17.86
C ASP A 153 18.84 -7.61 -19.25
N GLU A 154 18.04 -6.80 -19.93
CA GLU A 154 17.52 -7.09 -21.26
C GLU A 154 18.64 -7.36 -22.28
N SER A 155 19.81 -6.74 -22.11
CA SER A 155 20.96 -6.92 -23.00
C SER A 155 21.54 -8.34 -22.95
N LYS A 156 21.35 -9.06 -21.82
CA LYS A 156 21.78 -10.45 -21.60
C LYS A 156 20.97 -11.47 -22.43
N TYR A 157 19.77 -11.10 -22.88
CA TYR A 157 18.83 -12.00 -23.55
C TYR A 157 18.64 -11.67 -25.04
N GLY A 158 18.86 -10.41 -25.46
CA GLY A 158 18.62 -10.00 -26.84
C GLY A 158 17.20 -10.33 -27.28
N ARG A 159 17.01 -10.89 -28.49
CA ARG A 159 15.69 -11.36 -28.99
C ARG A 159 15.36 -12.81 -28.63
N ASN A 160 16.09 -13.45 -27.72
CA ASN A 160 15.91 -14.87 -27.41
C ASN A 160 14.87 -15.09 -26.30
N LEU A 161 13.60 -15.04 -26.69
CA LEU A 161 12.44 -15.22 -25.79
C LEU A 161 12.45 -16.57 -25.05
N ASN A 162 12.95 -17.65 -25.67
CA ASN A 162 13.01 -18.96 -25.04
C ASN A 162 13.97 -18.97 -23.83
N LYS A 163 15.09 -18.24 -23.93
CA LYS A 163 16.06 -18.11 -22.84
C LYS A 163 15.48 -17.28 -21.68
N VAL A 164 14.70 -16.25 -21.99
CA VAL A 164 13.95 -15.48 -20.98
C VAL A 164 12.95 -16.39 -20.27
N LEU A 165 12.15 -17.14 -21.02
CA LEU A 165 11.13 -18.04 -20.48
C LEU A 165 11.74 -19.12 -19.58
N ASP A 166 12.87 -19.71 -19.97
CA ASP A 166 13.54 -20.76 -19.21
C ASP A 166 14.16 -20.25 -17.89
N GLU A 167 14.76 -19.05 -17.89
CA GLU A 167 15.22 -18.41 -16.65
C GLU A 167 14.05 -17.96 -15.76
N LEU A 168 12.95 -17.48 -16.35
CA LEU A 168 11.72 -17.16 -15.64
C LEU A 168 11.16 -18.42 -14.94
N MET A 169 11.09 -19.55 -15.64
CA MET A 169 10.63 -20.82 -15.05
C MET A 169 11.54 -21.30 -13.91
N LYS A 170 12.86 -21.13 -14.04
CA LYS A 170 13.81 -21.46 -12.96
C LYS A 170 13.61 -20.57 -11.73
N LEU A 171 13.40 -19.27 -11.94
CA LEU A 171 13.06 -18.32 -10.88
C LEU A 171 11.75 -18.70 -10.17
N TYR A 172 10.70 -19.03 -10.93
CA TYR A 172 9.44 -19.49 -10.36
C TYR A 172 9.59 -20.79 -9.58
N ALA A 173 10.33 -21.77 -10.11
CA ALA A 173 10.58 -23.04 -9.41
C ALA A 173 11.37 -22.84 -8.12
N GLN A 174 12.41 -22.00 -8.12
CA GLN A 174 13.18 -21.67 -6.93
C GLN A 174 12.34 -20.93 -5.89
N THR A 175 11.53 -19.96 -6.33
CA THR A 175 10.62 -19.21 -5.45
C THR A 175 9.58 -20.14 -4.83
N ALA A 176 8.98 -21.04 -5.63
CA ALA A 176 8.05 -22.04 -5.15
C ALA A 176 8.71 -22.98 -4.13
N LEU A 177 9.94 -23.43 -4.39
CA LEU A 177 10.68 -24.29 -3.47
C LEU A 177 10.95 -23.61 -2.13
N VAL A 178 11.37 -22.34 -2.14
CA VAL A 178 11.57 -21.56 -0.90
C VAL A 178 10.25 -21.41 -0.15
N ARG A 179 9.15 -21.09 -0.83
CA ARG A 179 7.82 -21.00 -0.22
C ARG A 179 7.38 -22.32 0.43
N MET A 180 7.61 -23.45 -0.24
CA MET A 180 7.32 -24.77 0.33
C MET A 180 8.16 -25.06 1.58
N ASN A 181 9.45 -24.73 1.56
CA ASN A 181 10.35 -24.93 2.70
C ASN A 181 9.97 -24.04 3.90
N ASN A 182 9.58 -22.79 3.65
CA ASN A 182 9.10 -21.89 4.71
C ASN A 182 7.79 -22.41 5.33
N CYS A 183 6.87 -22.94 4.51
CA CYS A 183 5.62 -23.55 5.00
C CYS A 183 5.87 -24.81 5.87
N HIS A 184 6.86 -25.63 5.50
CA HIS A 184 7.24 -26.83 6.25
C HIS A 184 7.91 -26.52 7.61
N ASN A 185 8.74 -25.48 7.67
CA ASN A 185 9.37 -25.05 8.93
C ASN A 185 8.35 -24.50 9.93
N ILE A 186 7.32 -23.80 9.45
CA ILE A 186 6.22 -23.32 10.31
C ILE A 186 5.45 -24.50 10.91
N THR A 187 5.17 -25.56 10.15
CA THR A 187 4.40 -26.72 10.65
C THR A 187 5.15 -27.54 11.71
N MET A 188 6.48 -27.58 11.65
CA MET A 188 7.32 -28.28 12.65
C MET A 188 7.40 -27.55 13.99
N ILE A 189 7.35 -26.21 14.00
CA ILE A 189 7.39 -25.40 15.24
C ILE A 189 6.11 -25.58 16.07
N TYR A 190 4.94 -25.77 15.44
CA TYR A 190 3.67 -25.96 16.13
C TYR A 190 3.36 -27.42 16.52
N ALA A 191 4.25 -28.37 16.21
CA ALA A 191 4.11 -29.78 16.56
C ALA A 191 5.01 -30.23 17.73
N SER A 192 5.71 -29.28 18.38
CA SER A 192 6.65 -29.49 19.50
C SER A 192 6.09 -28.89 20.79
#